data_AF-A0A353HSC4-F1
#
_entry.id   AF-A0A353HSC4-F1
#
_cell.length_a   1.000
_cell.length_b   1.000
_cell.length_c   1.000
_cell.angle_alpha   90.00
_cell.angle_beta   90.00
_cell.angle_gamma   90.00
#
_symmetry.space_group_name_H-M   'P 1'
#
loop_
_entity.id
_entity.type
_entity.pdbx_description
1 polymer ?
#
loop_
_entity_poly.entity_id
_entity_poly.type
_entity_poly.pdbx_seq_one_letter_code
_entity_poly.pdbx_strand_id
1 'polypeptide(L)'
;MTATPAALLDTFKRGARGLLAWPDSAPIDYPFADSDIAQLHRVAPAGDAPLDDQTWNDLLLPRYHESLSSGVSIFGRQGLYRRLRGGASDVECADQAERLRALMADPAQCTQLEASLRPLRDADTETAALLFEGKALSAPPWLRWTWLLPLALLASIAGVILTPLSWLATAGILYLLIAGQMRYHERVEAWKHALNTLQMLLLASSTVGTRDAAAPDALREGAQHAAKLGGRLSRSMFVRMSQDGGAYGDWFMLSNVKHYYRTQAIVFAERDFLIGCYLACAELEADLALARSLLAASQWCWT
;
A
#
# COMPACT_ATOMS: atom_id res chain seq x y z
N MET A 1 -39.32 18.55 15.81
CA MET A 1 -38.69 17.21 15.80
C MET A 1 -37.19 17.40 15.81
N THR A 2 -36.60 17.36 17.00
CA THR A 2 -35.17 17.62 17.24
C THR A 2 -34.40 16.31 17.14
N ALA A 3 -33.58 16.16 16.09
CA ALA A 3 -32.67 15.01 15.99
C ALA A 3 -31.65 15.09 17.12
N THR A 4 -31.54 14.02 17.91
CA THR A 4 -30.56 13.90 18.99
C THR A 4 -29.14 13.95 18.43
N PRO A 5 -28.17 14.57 19.14
CA PRO A 5 -26.78 14.69 18.67
C PRO A 5 -26.12 13.33 18.37
N ALA A 6 -26.58 12.26 19.02
CA ALA A 6 -26.16 10.89 18.74
C ALA A 6 -26.55 10.43 17.33
N ALA A 7 -27.75 10.77 16.84
CA ALA A 7 -28.24 10.38 15.52
C ALA A 7 -27.48 11.10 14.39
N LEU A 8 -27.08 12.37 14.63
CA LEU A 8 -26.23 13.15 13.72
C LEU A 8 -24.80 12.60 13.66
N LEU A 9 -24.24 12.17 14.80
CA LEU A 9 -22.91 11.55 14.83
C LEU A 9 -22.89 10.21 14.08
N ASP A 10 -23.98 9.45 14.15
CA ASP A 10 -24.11 8.14 13.51
C ASP A 10 -24.34 8.22 12.01
N THR A 11 -25.08 9.25 11.56
CA THR A 11 -25.22 9.58 10.13
C THR A 11 -23.92 10.14 9.57
N PHE A 12 -23.15 10.92 10.35
CA PHE A 12 -21.81 11.35 9.94
C PHE A 12 -20.83 10.18 9.83
N LYS A 13 -20.84 9.23 10.77
CA LYS A 13 -20.03 8.00 10.70
C LYS A 13 -20.42 7.11 9.52
N ARG A 14 -21.72 6.99 9.22
CA ARG A 14 -22.21 6.26 8.03
C ARG A 14 -21.88 6.97 6.72
N GLY A 15 -21.98 8.30 6.68
CA GLY A 15 -21.56 9.11 5.53
C GLY A 15 -20.05 9.06 5.30
N ALA A 16 -19.24 9.05 6.37
CA ALA A 16 -17.80 8.86 6.29
C ALA A 16 -17.43 7.44 5.81
N ARG A 17 -18.16 6.40 6.24
CA ARG A 17 -18.02 5.05 5.68
C ARG A 17 -18.44 4.95 4.22
N GLY A 18 -19.46 5.71 3.79
CA GLY A 18 -19.89 5.80 2.39
C GLY A 18 -18.92 6.57 1.49
N LEU A 19 -18.22 7.57 2.03
CA LEU A 19 -17.12 8.27 1.32
C LEU A 19 -15.82 7.46 1.29
N LEU A 20 -15.70 6.44 2.15
CA LEU A 20 -14.64 5.42 2.14
C LEU A 20 -15.06 4.17 1.36
N ALA A 21 -16.32 4.05 0.94
CA ALA A 21 -16.79 2.98 0.07
C ALA A 21 -16.30 3.31 -1.34
N TRP A 22 -15.10 2.82 -1.64
CA TRP A 22 -14.58 2.73 -2.99
C TRP A 22 -15.66 2.09 -3.88
N PRO A 23 -16.00 2.66 -5.05
CA PRO A 23 -16.96 2.02 -5.94
C PRO A 23 -16.48 0.59 -6.24
N ASP A 24 -17.41 -0.37 -6.24
CA ASP A 24 -17.21 -1.79 -6.62
C ASP A 24 -16.80 -1.90 -8.11
N SER A 25 -15.65 -1.35 -8.45
CA SER A 25 -15.01 -1.57 -9.73
C SER A 25 -14.37 -2.96 -9.68
N ALA A 26 -14.45 -3.71 -10.77
CA ALA A 26 -13.67 -4.95 -10.88
C ALA A 26 -12.19 -4.58 -10.65
N PRO A 27 -11.47 -5.25 -9.73
CA PRO A 27 -10.07 -4.98 -9.50
C PRO A 27 -9.31 -5.14 -10.83
N ILE A 28 -8.44 -4.19 -11.14
CA ILE A 28 -7.61 -4.28 -12.33
C ILE A 28 -6.36 -5.07 -11.94
N ASP A 29 -6.23 -6.30 -12.46
CA ASP A 29 -5.01 -7.08 -12.25
C ASP A 29 -3.87 -6.40 -13.01
N TYR A 30 -3.04 -5.66 -12.28
CA TYR A 30 -1.92 -4.94 -12.85
C TYR A 30 -0.83 -5.92 -13.30
N PRO A 31 -0.29 -5.80 -14.52
CA PRO A 31 0.76 -6.69 -15.00
C PRO A 31 2.09 -6.33 -14.32
N PHE A 32 2.45 -7.09 -13.28
CA PHE A 32 3.75 -6.99 -12.63
C PHE A 32 4.82 -7.79 -13.38
N ALA A 33 6.03 -7.25 -13.45
CA ALA A 33 7.17 -7.94 -14.04
C ALA A 33 7.66 -9.07 -13.12
N ASP A 34 8.32 -10.09 -13.69
CA ASP A 34 8.88 -11.20 -12.90
C ASP A 34 9.89 -10.72 -11.84
N SER A 35 10.60 -9.61 -12.11
CA SER A 35 11.49 -8.97 -11.16
C SER A 35 10.76 -8.47 -9.91
N ASP A 36 9.54 -7.95 -10.07
CA ASP A 36 8.71 -7.45 -8.97
C ASP A 36 8.19 -8.63 -8.14
N ILE A 37 7.77 -9.71 -8.80
CA ILE A 37 7.33 -10.95 -8.15
C ILE A 37 8.48 -11.60 -7.35
N ALA A 38 9.71 -11.53 -7.86
CA ALA A 38 10.88 -12.06 -7.17
C ALA A 38 11.42 -11.12 -6.07
N GLN A 39 10.94 -9.87 -5.97
CA GLN A 39 11.53 -8.85 -5.09
C GLN A 39 11.51 -9.29 -3.62
N LEU A 40 10.37 -9.77 -3.10
CA LEU A 40 10.29 -10.22 -1.70
C LEU A 40 11.30 -11.31 -1.37
N HIS A 41 11.47 -12.30 -2.25
CA HIS A 41 12.45 -13.37 -2.05
C HIS A 41 13.90 -12.85 -2.04
N ARG A 42 14.20 -11.79 -2.80
CA ARG A 42 15.53 -11.17 -2.82
C ARG A 42 15.85 -10.39 -1.54
N VAL A 43 14.86 -9.71 -0.97
CA VAL A 43 15.07 -8.74 0.12
C VAL A 43 14.74 -9.27 1.51
N ALA A 44 13.83 -10.25 1.60
CA ALA A 44 13.52 -10.93 2.85
C ALA A 44 14.53 -12.06 3.10
N PRO A 45 14.73 -12.48 4.36
CA PRO A 45 15.57 -13.64 4.67
C PRO A 45 15.13 -14.87 3.85
N ALA A 46 16.10 -15.48 3.18
CA ALA A 46 15.91 -16.71 2.41
C ALA A 46 15.59 -17.89 3.35
N GLY A 47 14.79 -18.84 2.86
CA GLY A 47 14.58 -20.11 3.54
C GLY A 47 15.83 -20.99 3.52
N ASP A 48 15.79 -22.09 4.26
CA ASP A 48 16.96 -22.94 4.51
C ASP A 48 17.47 -23.70 3.27
N ALA A 49 16.69 -23.78 2.19
CA ALA A 49 17.04 -24.52 0.98
C ALA A 49 16.55 -23.83 -0.32
N PRO A 50 17.18 -22.72 -0.75
CA PRO A 50 16.78 -22.02 -1.95
C PRO A 50 17.04 -22.85 -3.22
N LEU A 51 16.03 -22.97 -4.08
CA LEU A 51 16.14 -23.59 -5.40
C LEU A 51 16.94 -22.70 -6.36
N ASP A 52 17.90 -23.29 -7.07
CA ASP A 52 18.61 -22.62 -8.15
C ASP A 52 17.72 -22.38 -9.38
N ASP A 53 18.17 -21.49 -10.27
CA ASP A 53 17.39 -21.11 -11.46
C ASP A 53 17.21 -22.26 -12.45
N GLN A 54 18.14 -23.21 -12.48
CA GLN A 54 18.04 -24.37 -13.35
C GLN A 54 16.89 -25.27 -12.88
N THR A 55 16.89 -25.66 -11.61
CA THR A 55 15.85 -26.51 -11.00
C THR A 55 14.49 -25.83 -11.06
N TRP A 56 14.43 -24.50 -10.86
CA TRP A 56 13.21 -23.72 -10.99
C TRP A 56 12.56 -23.86 -12.37
N ASN A 57 13.37 -23.78 -13.43
CA ASN A 57 12.90 -23.90 -14.81
C ASN A 57 12.59 -25.35 -15.20
N ASP A 58 13.44 -26.29 -14.79
CA ASP A 58 13.31 -27.72 -15.11
C ASP A 58 12.04 -28.32 -14.49
N LEU A 59 11.66 -27.87 -13.29
CA LEU A 59 10.41 -28.25 -12.62
C LEU A 59 9.17 -27.48 -13.13
N LEU A 60 9.32 -26.63 -14.14
CA LEU A 60 8.26 -25.80 -14.71
C LEU A 60 7.53 -24.92 -13.66
N LEU A 61 8.22 -24.56 -12.58
CA LEU A 61 7.67 -23.74 -11.50
C LEU A 61 7.19 -22.34 -11.94
N PRO A 62 7.78 -21.67 -12.95
CA PRO A 62 7.20 -20.42 -13.48
C PRO A 62 5.75 -20.61 -13.95
N ARG A 63 5.47 -21.69 -14.68
CA ARG A 63 4.12 -21.97 -15.22
C ARG A 63 3.15 -22.36 -14.10
N TYR A 64 3.64 -23.13 -13.13
CA TYR A 64 2.84 -23.51 -11.98
C TYR A 64 2.48 -22.30 -11.12
N HIS A 65 3.45 -21.42 -10.84
CA HIS A 65 3.23 -20.15 -10.14
C HIS A 65 2.17 -19.30 -10.83
N GLU A 66 2.27 -19.14 -12.15
CA GLU A 66 1.27 -18.36 -12.91
C GLU A 66 -0.13 -18.96 -12.78
N SER A 67 -0.25 -20.30 -12.85
CA SER A 67 -1.55 -20.98 -12.69
C SER A 67 -2.19 -20.78 -11.31
N LEU A 68 -1.38 -20.67 -10.26
CA LEU A 68 -1.84 -20.37 -8.90
C LEU A 68 -2.18 -18.88 -8.70
N SER A 69 -1.49 -18.01 -9.42
CA SER A 69 -1.53 -16.56 -9.21
C SER A 69 -2.78 -15.86 -9.76
N SER A 70 -3.63 -16.57 -10.50
CA SER A 70 -4.85 -15.99 -11.09
C SER A 70 -5.72 -15.32 -10.02
N GLY A 71 -5.92 -14.00 -10.12
CA GLY A 71 -6.74 -13.24 -9.16
C GLY A 71 -6.11 -13.06 -7.77
N VAL A 72 -4.78 -13.20 -7.66
CA VAL A 72 -3.99 -12.94 -6.45
C VAL A 72 -3.25 -11.62 -6.61
N SER A 73 -3.14 -10.82 -5.54
CA SER A 73 -2.40 -9.56 -5.60
C SER A 73 -0.88 -9.76 -5.75
N ILE A 74 -0.13 -8.67 -5.95
CA ILE A 74 1.34 -8.72 -5.94
C ILE A 74 1.90 -9.30 -4.63
N PHE A 75 1.25 -9.06 -3.49
CA PHE A 75 1.70 -9.57 -2.19
C PHE A 75 1.62 -11.10 -2.15
N GLY A 76 0.46 -11.66 -2.51
CA GLY A 76 0.29 -13.12 -2.60
C GLY A 76 1.16 -13.75 -3.70
N ARG A 77 1.35 -13.11 -4.85
CA ARG A 77 2.26 -13.58 -5.92
C ARG A 77 3.70 -13.68 -5.42
N GLN A 78 4.17 -12.69 -4.70
CA GLN A 78 5.49 -12.71 -4.07
C GLN A 78 5.60 -13.75 -2.94
N GLY A 79 4.55 -13.93 -2.14
CA GLY A 79 4.48 -14.97 -1.12
C GLY A 79 4.58 -16.37 -1.72
N LEU A 80 3.80 -16.65 -2.77
CA LEU A 80 3.87 -17.90 -3.54
C LEU A 80 5.26 -18.11 -4.14
N TYR A 81 5.82 -17.09 -4.79
CA TYR A 81 7.17 -17.16 -5.38
C TYR A 81 8.22 -17.50 -4.31
N ARG A 82 8.17 -16.81 -3.16
CA ARG A 82 9.08 -17.04 -2.05
C ARG A 82 8.96 -18.46 -1.49
N ARG A 83 7.74 -18.99 -1.32
CA ARG A 83 7.52 -20.38 -0.85
C ARG A 83 8.04 -21.41 -1.83
N LEU A 84 7.72 -21.24 -3.12
CA LEU A 84 8.18 -22.18 -4.15
C LEU A 84 9.71 -22.14 -4.31
N ARG A 85 10.35 -20.98 -4.12
CA ARG A 85 11.82 -20.84 -4.21
C ARG A 85 12.57 -21.22 -2.94
N GLY A 86 12.04 -20.91 -1.77
CA GLY A 86 12.77 -21.01 -0.50
C GLY A 86 12.84 -22.41 0.09
N GLY A 87 12.02 -23.33 -0.40
CA GLY A 87 11.77 -24.60 0.27
C GLY A 87 11.03 -24.39 1.61
N ALA A 88 10.61 -25.49 2.22
CA ALA A 88 10.02 -25.49 3.56
C ALA A 88 10.56 -26.69 4.33
N SER A 89 10.79 -26.51 5.62
CA SER A 89 11.10 -27.59 6.55
C SER A 89 9.86 -28.47 6.80
N ASP A 90 10.05 -29.69 7.31
CA ASP A 90 8.95 -30.61 7.63
C ASP A 90 7.93 -29.99 8.59
N VAL A 91 8.39 -29.15 9.53
CA VAL A 91 7.53 -28.44 10.49
C VAL A 91 6.69 -27.38 9.78
N GLU A 92 7.32 -26.56 8.92
CA GLU A 92 6.60 -25.54 8.15
C GLU A 92 5.58 -26.16 7.18
N CYS A 93 5.93 -27.29 6.56
CA CYS A 93 5.03 -28.07 5.72
C CYS A 93 3.82 -28.59 6.51
N ALA A 94 4.04 -29.13 7.71
CA ALA A 94 2.96 -29.63 8.56
C ALA A 94 2.01 -28.50 9.00
N ASP A 95 2.55 -27.37 9.45
CA ASP A 95 1.78 -26.19 9.85
C ASP A 95 0.98 -25.61 8.67
N GLN A 96 1.59 -25.57 7.48
CA GLN A 96 0.91 -25.14 6.27
C GLN A 96 -0.22 -26.09 5.89
N ALA A 97 0.02 -27.39 5.95
CA ALA A 97 -1.01 -28.39 5.66
C ALA A 97 -2.19 -28.28 6.63
N GLU A 98 -1.96 -28.01 7.91
CA GLU A 98 -3.02 -27.75 8.88
C GLU A 98 -3.85 -26.50 8.52
N ARG A 99 -3.19 -25.38 8.22
CA ARG A 99 -3.89 -24.14 7.78
C ARG A 99 -4.70 -24.35 6.51
N LEU A 100 -4.14 -25.04 5.52
CA LEU A 100 -4.84 -25.34 4.27
C LEU A 100 -6.05 -26.25 4.50
N ARG A 101 -5.93 -27.28 5.35
CA ARG A 101 -7.07 -28.14 5.71
C ARG A 101 -8.17 -27.35 6.40
N ALA A 102 -7.82 -26.43 7.30
CA ALA A 102 -8.79 -25.56 7.96
C ALA A 102 -9.53 -24.68 6.95
N LEU A 103 -8.82 -24.06 6.02
CA LEU A 103 -9.42 -23.26 4.94
C LEU A 103 -10.32 -24.09 4.02
N MET A 104 -9.87 -25.27 3.60
CA MET A 104 -10.64 -26.16 2.72
C MET A 104 -11.88 -26.74 3.40
N ALA A 105 -11.89 -26.86 4.72
CA ALA A 105 -13.05 -27.33 5.48
C ALA A 105 -14.19 -26.31 5.52
N ASP A 106 -13.91 -25.02 5.34
CA ASP A 106 -14.93 -23.94 5.30
C ASP A 106 -14.76 -23.04 4.05
N PRO A 107 -15.35 -23.42 2.91
CA PRO A 107 -15.31 -22.61 1.69
C PRO A 107 -15.96 -21.23 1.83
N ALA A 108 -16.90 -21.05 2.77
CA ALA A 108 -17.52 -19.75 3.02
C ALA A 108 -16.52 -18.79 3.66
N GLN A 109 -15.68 -19.29 4.57
CA GLN A 109 -14.56 -18.54 5.13
C GLN A 109 -13.55 -18.15 4.04
N CYS A 110 -13.20 -19.04 3.10
CA CYS A 110 -12.33 -18.66 1.97
C CYS A 110 -12.90 -17.48 1.18
N THR A 111 -14.20 -17.52 0.87
CA THR A 111 -14.87 -16.44 0.13
C THR A 111 -14.85 -15.12 0.91
N GLN A 112 -15.05 -15.17 2.22
CA GLN A 112 -15.00 -13.99 3.09
C GLN A 112 -13.58 -13.39 3.18
N LEU A 113 -12.56 -14.25 3.29
CA LEU A 113 -11.16 -13.83 3.30
C LEU A 113 -10.76 -13.20 1.96
N GLU A 114 -11.14 -13.82 0.83
CA GLU A 114 -10.94 -13.26 -0.52
C GLU A 114 -11.60 -11.88 -0.64
N ALA A 115 -12.83 -11.72 -0.14
CA ALA A 115 -13.52 -10.42 -0.15
C ALA A 115 -12.80 -9.37 0.73
N SER A 116 -12.20 -9.78 1.84
CA SER A 116 -11.47 -8.91 2.75
C SER A 116 -10.08 -8.50 2.22
N LEU A 117 -9.46 -9.37 1.41
CA LEU A 117 -8.17 -9.15 0.76
C LEU A 117 -8.29 -8.48 -0.61
N ARG A 118 -9.50 -8.38 -1.17
CA ARG A 118 -9.78 -7.74 -2.46
C ARG A 118 -9.08 -6.38 -2.66
N PRO A 119 -8.99 -5.46 -1.68
CA PRO A 119 -8.28 -4.19 -1.87
C PRO A 119 -6.81 -4.34 -2.28
N LEU A 120 -6.14 -5.44 -1.91
CA LEU A 120 -4.76 -5.70 -2.30
C LEU A 120 -4.59 -5.82 -3.82
N ARG A 121 -5.63 -6.24 -4.54
CA ARG A 121 -5.60 -6.38 -6.00
C ARG A 121 -5.53 -5.04 -6.73
N ASP A 122 -5.90 -3.95 -6.06
CA ASP A 122 -5.76 -2.58 -6.60
C ASP A 122 -4.36 -1.99 -6.33
N ALA A 123 -3.45 -2.77 -5.75
CA ALA A 123 -2.04 -2.39 -5.65
C ALA A 123 -1.43 -2.29 -7.06
N ASP A 124 -0.81 -1.16 -7.34
CA ASP A 124 -0.27 -0.79 -8.65
C ASP A 124 1.27 -0.70 -8.64
N THR A 125 1.91 -0.95 -7.49
CA THR A 125 3.35 -0.80 -7.33
C THR A 125 3.90 -1.81 -6.33
N GLU A 126 5.06 -2.36 -6.66
CA GLU A 126 5.85 -3.22 -5.77
C GLU A 126 6.39 -2.37 -4.58
N THR A 127 6.23 -2.83 -3.34
CA THR A 127 6.68 -2.08 -2.15
C THR A 127 7.61 -2.85 -1.20
N ALA A 128 7.96 -4.11 -1.47
CA ALA A 128 8.94 -4.86 -0.68
C ALA A 128 10.32 -4.22 -0.75
N ALA A 129 10.79 -3.73 -1.91
CA ALA A 129 12.07 -3.03 -1.98
C ALA A 129 12.10 -1.81 -1.04
N LEU A 130 11.01 -1.04 -1.02
CA LEU A 130 10.85 0.12 -0.15
C LEU A 130 10.86 -0.29 1.34
N LEU A 131 10.15 -1.36 1.70
CA LEU A 131 10.00 -1.79 3.09
C LEU A 131 11.22 -2.54 3.61
N PHE A 132 11.98 -3.29 2.80
CA PHE A 132 13.09 -4.13 3.27
C PHE A 132 14.47 -3.50 3.05
N GLU A 133 14.65 -2.68 2.02
CA GLU A 133 15.94 -2.05 1.71
C GLU A 133 15.90 -0.51 1.82
N GLY A 134 14.70 0.06 1.84
CA GLY A 134 14.51 1.50 1.83
C GLY A 134 15.21 2.23 2.98
N LYS A 135 15.56 3.49 2.72
CA LYS A 135 16.16 4.40 3.69
C LYS A 135 15.26 5.62 3.88
N ALA A 136 15.07 6.01 5.13
CA ALA A 136 14.38 7.24 5.47
C ALA A 136 15.16 8.45 4.91
N LEU A 137 14.46 9.36 4.24
CA LEU A 137 15.04 10.63 3.83
C LEU A 137 14.68 11.70 4.86
N SER A 138 15.67 12.54 5.17
CA SER A 138 15.46 13.73 5.98
C SER A 138 14.80 14.81 5.13
N ALA A 139 13.75 15.44 5.67
CA ALA A 139 13.12 16.60 5.06
C ALA A 139 14.12 17.77 5.00
N PRO A 140 14.25 18.46 3.87
CA PRO A 140 15.15 19.59 3.77
C PRO A 140 14.60 20.78 4.58
N PRO A 141 15.47 21.57 5.27
CA PRO A 141 15.03 22.59 6.21
C PRO A 141 14.26 23.74 5.56
N TRP A 142 14.57 24.07 4.30
CA TRP A 142 13.89 25.13 3.53
C TRP A 142 12.40 24.86 3.35
N LEU A 143 11.96 23.60 3.46
CA LEU A 143 10.55 23.23 3.30
C LEU A 143 9.65 23.87 4.37
N ARG A 144 10.23 24.24 5.53
CA ARG A 144 9.52 24.95 6.62
C ARG A 144 9.18 26.39 6.24
N TRP A 145 9.86 26.96 5.25
CA TRP A 145 9.72 28.34 4.81
C TRP A 145 8.93 28.50 3.51
N THR A 146 8.37 27.44 2.93
CA THR A 146 7.65 27.57 1.65
C THR A 146 6.40 28.44 1.74
N TRP A 147 5.88 28.72 2.93
CA TRP A 147 4.79 29.69 3.12
C TRP A 147 5.20 31.13 2.81
N LEU A 148 6.51 31.43 2.82
CA LEU A 148 7.04 32.72 2.40
C LEU A 148 6.96 32.91 0.88
N LEU A 149 6.95 31.84 0.08
CA LEU A 149 6.92 31.94 -1.39
C LEU A 149 5.64 32.61 -1.91
N PRO A 150 4.42 32.20 -1.51
CA PRO A 150 3.22 32.89 -1.95
C PRO A 150 3.10 34.30 -1.37
N LEU A 151 3.60 34.55 -0.15
CA LEU A 151 3.64 35.91 0.40
C LEU A 151 4.59 36.81 -0.38
N ALA A 152 5.78 36.31 -0.73
CA ALA A 152 6.74 37.02 -1.57
C ALA A 152 6.17 37.26 -2.97
N LEU A 153 5.43 36.30 -3.53
CA LEU A 153 4.77 36.44 -4.82
C LEU A 153 3.72 37.56 -4.78
N LEU A 154 2.85 37.57 -3.76
CA LEU A 154 1.85 38.62 -3.56
C LEU A 154 2.50 39.99 -3.36
N ALA A 155 3.55 40.07 -2.54
CA ALA A 155 4.31 41.30 -2.32
C ALA A 155 4.98 41.79 -3.61
N SER A 156 5.52 40.88 -4.41
CA SER A 156 6.15 41.20 -5.70
C SER A 156 5.14 41.73 -6.71
N ILE A 157 3.95 41.12 -6.80
CA ILE A 157 2.85 41.59 -7.66
C ILE A 157 2.39 43.00 -7.22
N ALA A 158 2.21 43.24 -5.92
CA ALA A 158 1.85 44.56 -5.41
C ALA A 158 2.95 45.61 -5.70
N GLY A 159 4.22 45.21 -5.63
CA GLY A 159 5.37 46.05 -5.92
C GLY A 159 5.44 46.57 -7.36
N VAL A 160 4.81 45.87 -8.32
CA VAL A 160 4.75 46.31 -9.73
C VAL A 160 4.10 47.68 -9.88
N ILE A 161 3.17 48.05 -8.99
CA ILE A 161 2.53 49.37 -8.96
C ILE A 161 3.56 50.48 -8.69
N LEU A 162 4.58 50.17 -7.89
CA LEU A 162 5.62 51.12 -7.49
C LEU A 162 6.79 51.13 -8.48
N THR A 163 7.23 49.95 -8.93
CA THR A 163 8.39 49.82 -9.83
C THR A 163 8.21 48.68 -10.84
N PRO A 164 8.44 48.90 -12.15
CA PRO A 164 8.33 47.85 -13.16
C PRO A 164 9.38 46.74 -12.99
N LEU A 165 10.49 47.01 -12.28
CA LEU A 165 11.52 46.00 -11.98
C LEU A 165 10.99 44.85 -11.10
N SER A 166 9.87 45.03 -10.37
CA SER A 166 9.26 43.97 -9.57
C SER A 166 8.82 42.76 -10.41
N TRP A 167 8.67 42.91 -11.74
CA TRP A 167 8.46 41.77 -12.64
C TRP A 167 9.58 40.74 -12.60
N LEU A 168 10.84 41.17 -12.40
CA LEU A 168 11.98 40.25 -12.27
C LEU A 168 11.88 39.40 -10.99
N ALA A 169 11.43 40.00 -9.89
CA ALA A 169 11.21 39.28 -8.64
C ALA A 169 10.07 38.26 -8.77
N THR A 170 8.96 38.64 -9.40
CA THR A 170 7.83 37.74 -9.69
C THR A 170 8.29 36.56 -10.54
N ALA A 171 9.04 36.83 -11.62
CA ALA A 171 9.59 35.79 -12.49
C ALA A 171 10.54 34.85 -11.74
N GLY A 172 11.41 35.39 -10.88
CA GLY A 172 12.31 34.60 -10.03
C GLY A 172 11.57 33.68 -9.06
N ILE A 173 10.52 34.16 -8.39
CA ILE A 173 9.72 33.36 -7.46
C ILE A 173 8.95 32.26 -8.20
N LEU A 174 8.33 32.58 -9.34
CA LEU A 174 7.64 31.59 -10.17
C LEU A 174 8.62 30.53 -10.69
N TYR A 175 9.82 30.94 -11.12
CA TYR A 175 10.86 30.00 -11.55
C TYR A 175 11.23 29.03 -10.42
N LEU A 176 11.42 29.52 -9.19
CA LEU A 176 11.72 28.65 -8.03
C LEU A 176 10.57 27.66 -7.74
N LEU A 177 9.32 28.09 -7.87
CA LEU A 177 8.16 27.21 -7.69
C LEU A 177 8.13 26.12 -8.76
N ILE A 178 8.26 26.49 -10.04
CA ILE A 178 8.23 25.55 -11.17
C ILE A 178 9.41 24.57 -11.09
N ALA A 179 10.63 25.07 -10.85
CA ALA A 179 11.82 24.24 -10.69
C ALA A 179 11.68 23.28 -9.50
N GLY A 180 11.09 23.75 -8.39
CA GLY A 180 10.76 22.92 -7.23
C GLY A 180 9.78 21.81 -7.59
N GLN A 181 8.67 22.13 -8.27
CA GLN A 181 7.71 21.11 -8.72
C GLN A 181 8.36 20.09 -9.63
N MET A 182 9.04 20.54 -10.70
CA MET A 182 9.67 19.63 -11.67
C MET A 182 10.70 18.71 -11.01
N ARG A 183 11.52 19.24 -10.10
CA ARG A 183 12.54 18.44 -9.39
C ARG A 183 11.95 17.33 -8.53
N TYR A 184 10.80 17.56 -7.92
CA TYR A 184 10.18 16.61 -6.99
C TYR A 184 9.02 15.82 -7.59
N HIS A 185 8.55 16.17 -8.78
CA HIS A 185 7.36 15.60 -9.40
C HIS A 185 7.42 14.07 -9.50
N GLU A 186 8.47 13.53 -10.15
CA GLU A 186 8.64 12.08 -10.32
C GLU A 186 8.73 11.35 -8.97
N ARG A 187 9.44 11.92 -8.00
CA ARG A 187 9.60 11.32 -6.66
C ARG A 187 8.29 11.31 -5.88
N VAL A 188 7.52 12.38 -5.99
CA VAL A 188 6.22 12.52 -5.32
C VAL A 188 5.20 11.59 -5.96
N GLU A 189 5.15 11.48 -7.28
CA GLU A 189 4.24 10.56 -7.96
C GLU A 189 4.61 9.09 -7.70
N ALA A 190 5.89 8.70 -7.82
CA ALA A 190 6.34 7.35 -7.47
C ALA A 190 5.99 6.99 -6.01
N TRP A 191 6.18 7.93 -5.09
CA TRP A 191 5.81 7.73 -3.70
C TRP A 191 4.30 7.64 -3.48
N LYS A 192 3.50 8.38 -4.24
CA LYS A 192 2.04 8.32 -4.16
C LYS A 192 1.54 6.94 -4.54
N HIS A 193 2.10 6.29 -5.57
CA HIS A 193 1.79 4.91 -5.93
C HIS A 193 2.18 3.93 -4.81
N ALA A 194 3.40 4.03 -4.29
CA ALA A 194 3.84 3.21 -3.16
C ALA A 194 2.93 3.41 -1.92
N LEU A 195 2.57 4.65 -1.61
CA LEU A 195 1.70 5.00 -0.48
C LEU A 195 0.26 4.51 -0.68
N ASN A 196 -0.24 4.47 -1.93
CA ASN A 196 -1.52 3.89 -2.27
C ASN A 196 -1.51 2.38 -2.00
N THR A 197 -0.48 1.68 -2.48
CA THR A 197 -0.28 0.25 -2.22
C THR A 197 -0.18 -0.05 -0.71
N LEU A 198 0.56 0.74 0.06
CA LEU A 198 0.62 0.59 1.52
C LEU A 198 -0.74 0.87 2.21
N GLN A 199 -1.55 1.79 1.68
CA GLN A 199 -2.91 2.01 2.19
C GLN A 199 -3.83 0.82 1.91
N MET A 200 -3.72 0.17 0.75
CA MET A 200 -4.44 -1.05 0.44
C MET A 200 -4.02 -2.20 1.36
N LEU A 201 -2.72 -2.32 1.63
CA LEU A 201 -2.20 -3.27 2.61
C LEU A 201 -2.83 -3.05 3.99
N LEU A 202 -2.78 -1.83 4.52
CA LEU A 202 -3.33 -1.50 5.84
C LEU A 202 -4.85 -1.69 5.91
N LEU A 203 -5.57 -1.34 4.84
CA LEU A 203 -7.00 -1.57 4.73
C LEU A 203 -7.33 -3.07 4.78
N ALA A 204 -6.63 -3.89 4.02
CA ALA A 204 -6.80 -5.34 4.03
C ALA A 204 -6.44 -5.93 5.40
N SER A 205 -5.27 -5.59 5.96
CA SER A 205 -4.83 -6.05 7.29
C SER A 205 -5.84 -5.71 8.39
N SER A 206 -6.36 -4.48 8.41
CA SER A 206 -7.39 -4.08 9.39
C SER A 206 -8.73 -4.77 9.17
N THR A 207 -9.13 -5.01 7.91
CA THR A 207 -10.40 -5.67 7.59
C THR A 207 -10.36 -7.14 7.97
N VAL A 208 -9.31 -7.85 7.56
CA VAL A 208 -9.06 -9.25 7.89
C VAL A 208 -8.94 -9.42 9.41
N GLY A 209 -8.09 -8.64 10.07
CA GLY A 209 -7.88 -8.74 11.52
C GLY A 209 -9.10 -8.41 12.39
N THR A 210 -10.09 -7.66 11.85
CA THR A 210 -11.33 -7.36 12.60
C THR A 210 -12.49 -8.30 12.30
N ARG A 211 -12.56 -8.86 11.08
CA ARG A 211 -13.72 -9.64 10.61
C ARG A 211 -13.50 -11.14 10.63
N ASP A 212 -12.25 -11.59 10.53
CA ASP A 212 -11.95 -13.00 10.39
C ASP A 212 -11.32 -13.58 11.66
N ALA A 213 -12.01 -14.54 12.26
CA ALA A 213 -11.53 -15.22 13.45
C ALA A 213 -10.29 -16.07 13.18
N ALA A 214 -10.14 -16.58 11.94
CA ALA A 214 -8.98 -17.35 11.50
C ALA A 214 -7.86 -16.48 10.90
N ALA A 215 -7.97 -15.14 10.99
CA ALA A 215 -6.87 -14.27 10.61
C ALA A 215 -5.62 -14.59 11.45
N PRO A 216 -4.41 -14.51 10.87
CA PRO A 216 -3.17 -14.61 11.63
C PRO A 216 -3.14 -13.64 12.82
N ASP A 217 -2.57 -14.07 13.95
CA ASP A 217 -2.52 -13.23 15.17
C ASP A 217 -1.87 -11.87 14.93
N ALA A 218 -0.83 -11.82 14.10
CA ALA A 218 -0.19 -10.57 13.68
C ALA A 218 -1.17 -9.56 13.06
N LEU A 219 -2.16 -10.02 12.28
CA LEU A 219 -3.18 -9.17 11.69
C LEU A 219 -4.28 -8.82 12.70
N ARG A 220 -4.69 -9.76 13.56
CA ARG A 220 -5.69 -9.54 14.61
C ARG A 220 -5.24 -8.49 15.63
N GLU A 221 -4.07 -8.68 16.21
CA GLU A 221 -3.49 -7.78 17.21
C GLU A 221 -3.19 -6.40 16.61
N GLY A 222 -2.72 -6.38 15.36
CA GLY A 222 -2.38 -5.18 14.62
C GLY A 222 -3.56 -4.40 14.02
N ALA A 223 -4.79 -4.95 14.00
CA ALA A 223 -5.87 -4.44 13.16
C ALA A 223 -6.25 -2.97 13.45
N GLN A 224 -6.33 -2.60 14.73
CA GLN A 224 -6.62 -1.22 15.13
C GLN A 224 -5.48 -0.26 14.81
N HIS A 225 -4.23 -0.72 14.94
CA HIS A 225 -3.05 0.07 14.59
C HIS A 225 -2.98 0.29 13.08
N ALA A 226 -3.26 -0.74 12.28
CA ALA A 226 -3.34 -0.66 10.82
C ALA A 226 -4.37 0.38 10.36
N ALA A 227 -5.58 0.37 10.94
CA ALA A 227 -6.61 1.36 10.62
C ALA A 227 -6.19 2.80 11.00
N LYS A 228 -5.58 2.99 12.17
CA LYS A 228 -5.07 4.31 12.60
C LYS A 228 -3.93 4.79 11.71
N LEU A 229 -3.01 3.91 11.34
CA LEU A 229 -1.88 4.21 10.48
C LEU A 229 -2.35 4.58 9.06
N GLY A 230 -3.30 3.83 8.49
CA GLY A 230 -3.92 4.17 7.20
C GLY A 230 -4.52 5.57 7.20
N GLY A 231 -5.21 5.94 8.29
CA GLY A 231 -5.70 7.31 8.50
C GLY A 231 -4.59 8.36 8.55
N ARG A 232 -3.47 8.10 9.25
CA ARG A 232 -2.31 9.02 9.34
C ARG A 232 -1.60 9.23 8.00
N LEU A 233 -1.57 8.20 7.16
CA LEU A 233 -0.97 8.24 5.83
C LEU A 233 -1.84 8.98 4.80
N SER A 234 -3.15 9.02 5.01
CA SER A 234 -4.08 9.73 4.13
C SER A 234 -3.83 11.26 4.08
N ARG A 235 -4.20 11.88 2.95
CA ARG A 235 -4.29 13.35 2.87
C ARG A 235 -5.44 13.83 3.76
N SER A 236 -5.30 15.04 4.32
CA SER A 236 -6.35 15.61 5.18
C SER A 236 -7.68 15.70 4.43
N MET A 237 -8.79 15.46 5.14
CA MET A 237 -10.14 15.51 4.58
C MET A 237 -10.44 16.84 3.87
N PHE A 238 -9.90 17.95 4.36
CA PHE A 238 -10.04 19.28 3.76
C PHE A 238 -9.43 19.38 2.34
N VAL A 239 -8.28 18.72 2.13
CA VAL A 239 -7.60 18.66 0.81
C VAL A 239 -8.32 17.69 -0.14
N ARG A 240 -8.97 16.65 0.39
CA ARG A 240 -9.80 15.73 -0.41
C ARG A 240 -11.13 16.35 -0.86
N MET A 241 -11.72 17.22 -0.04
CA MET A 241 -13.04 17.82 -0.30
C MET A 241 -12.99 19.04 -1.22
N SER A 242 -11.82 19.70 -1.33
CA SER A 242 -11.60 20.81 -2.26
C SER A 242 -10.62 20.39 -3.36
N GLN A 243 -11.14 19.85 -4.47
CA GLN A 243 -10.30 19.49 -5.63
C GLN A 243 -9.43 20.68 -6.07
N ASP A 244 -10.01 21.89 -6.10
CA ASP A 244 -9.27 23.11 -6.43
C ASP A 244 -8.32 23.55 -5.32
N GLY A 245 -8.74 23.47 -4.06
CA GLY A 245 -7.94 23.90 -2.90
C GLY A 245 -6.66 23.08 -2.70
N GLY A 246 -6.73 21.77 -2.97
CA GLY A 246 -5.57 20.90 -2.96
C GLY A 246 -4.54 21.25 -4.04
N ALA A 247 -5.00 21.57 -5.25
CA ALA A 247 -4.14 21.97 -6.36
C ALA A 247 -3.39 23.28 -6.06
N TYR A 248 -4.06 24.28 -5.49
CA TYR A 248 -3.42 25.53 -5.08
C TYR A 248 -2.36 25.34 -3.99
N GLY A 249 -2.67 24.51 -2.98
CA GLY A 249 -1.70 24.15 -1.96
C GLY A 249 -0.47 23.46 -2.55
N ASP A 250 -0.68 22.54 -3.48
CA ASP A 250 0.40 21.82 -4.13
C ASP A 250 1.27 22.80 -4.93
N TRP A 251 0.69 23.66 -5.76
CA TRP A 251 1.43 24.64 -6.58
C TRP A 251 2.17 25.72 -5.78
N PHE A 252 1.51 26.37 -4.82
CA PHE A 252 2.06 27.56 -4.14
C PHE A 252 2.76 27.25 -2.83
N MET A 253 2.35 26.21 -2.11
CA MET A 253 2.88 25.86 -0.78
C MET A 253 3.75 24.61 -0.79
N LEU A 254 3.87 23.93 -1.94
CA LEU A 254 4.55 22.64 -2.08
C LEU A 254 3.99 21.61 -1.08
N SER A 255 2.66 21.59 -0.87
CA SER A 255 2.04 20.68 0.09
C SER A 255 2.21 19.20 -0.26
N ASN A 256 2.29 18.87 -1.54
CA ASN A 256 2.65 17.57 -2.06
C ASN A 256 4.05 17.12 -1.58
N VAL A 257 5.05 17.98 -1.66
CA VAL A 257 6.42 17.71 -1.18
C VAL A 257 6.46 17.58 0.34
N LYS A 258 5.72 18.43 1.07
CA LYS A 258 5.56 18.30 2.53
C LYS A 258 4.92 16.98 2.92
N HIS A 259 3.86 16.61 2.23
CA HIS A 259 3.13 15.37 2.46
C HIS A 259 4.02 14.15 2.16
N TYR A 260 4.81 14.20 1.07
CA TYR A 260 5.83 13.20 0.72
C TYR A 260 6.79 12.94 1.89
N TYR A 261 7.51 13.95 2.36
CA TYR A 261 8.47 13.77 3.46
C TYR A 261 7.79 13.35 4.78
N ARG A 262 6.61 13.89 5.08
CA ARG A 262 5.85 13.54 6.30
C ARG A 262 5.45 12.07 6.29
N THR A 263 4.86 11.60 5.20
CA THR A 263 4.38 10.20 5.09
C THR A 263 5.54 9.24 5.01
N GLN A 264 6.64 9.61 4.35
CA GLN A 264 7.87 8.83 4.36
C GLN A 264 8.42 8.65 5.78
N ALA A 265 8.51 9.73 6.57
CA ALA A 265 8.94 9.64 7.96
C ALA A 265 8.04 8.71 8.80
N ILE A 266 6.73 8.74 8.57
CA ILE A 266 5.78 7.85 9.25
C ILE A 266 5.99 6.39 8.83
N VAL A 267 6.09 6.11 7.53
CA VAL A 267 6.30 4.74 6.99
C VAL A 267 7.58 4.13 7.54
N PHE A 268 8.69 4.88 7.57
CA PHE A 268 9.94 4.36 8.10
C PHE A 268 9.97 4.25 9.62
N ALA A 269 9.17 5.04 10.35
CA ALA A 269 9.01 4.89 11.80
C ALA A 269 8.19 3.65 12.17
N GLU A 270 7.25 3.23 11.32
CA GLU A 270 6.35 2.08 11.52
C GLU A 270 6.76 0.88 10.65
N ARG A 271 8.03 0.87 10.19
CA ARG A 271 8.53 -0.05 9.17
C ARG A 271 8.35 -1.51 9.55
N ASP A 272 8.74 -1.88 10.76
CA ASP A 272 8.69 -3.28 11.23
C ASP A 272 7.25 -3.79 11.28
N PHE A 273 6.32 -2.93 11.71
CA PHE A 273 4.88 -3.23 11.68
C PHE A 273 4.38 -3.43 10.24
N LEU A 274 4.77 -2.56 9.32
CA LEU A 274 4.40 -2.68 7.90
C LEU A 274 4.96 -3.95 7.28
N ILE A 275 6.21 -4.33 7.59
CA ILE A 275 6.80 -5.61 7.18
C ILE A 275 6.00 -6.79 7.73
N GLY A 276 5.60 -6.74 9.00
CA GLY A 276 4.76 -7.78 9.61
C GLY A 276 3.41 -7.93 8.91
N CYS A 277 2.72 -6.82 8.64
CA CYS A 277 1.47 -6.83 7.86
C CYS A 277 1.70 -7.36 6.43
N TYR A 278 2.79 -6.95 5.79
CA TYR A 278 3.15 -7.36 4.44
C TYR A 278 3.28 -8.88 4.35
N LEU A 279 4.12 -9.46 5.22
CA LEU A 279 4.37 -10.89 5.25
C LEU A 279 3.10 -11.66 5.62
N ALA A 280 2.35 -11.22 6.63
CA ALA A 280 1.12 -11.90 7.03
C ALA A 280 0.05 -11.91 5.92
N CYS A 281 -0.12 -10.79 5.19
CA CYS A 281 -1.02 -10.74 4.04
C CYS A 281 -0.51 -11.58 2.86
N ALA A 282 0.79 -11.54 2.56
CA ALA A 282 1.39 -12.35 1.49
C ALA A 282 1.23 -13.85 1.73
N GLU A 283 1.49 -14.31 2.96
CA GLU A 283 1.33 -15.71 3.35
C GLU A 283 -0.14 -16.16 3.34
N LEU A 284 -1.06 -15.30 3.79
CA LEU A 284 -2.50 -15.59 3.78
C LEU A 284 -3.07 -15.66 2.36
N GLU A 285 -2.71 -14.74 1.46
CA GLU A 285 -3.12 -14.82 0.05
C GLU A 285 -2.51 -16.04 -0.64
N ALA A 286 -1.27 -16.41 -0.32
CA ALA A 286 -0.65 -17.63 -0.84
C ALA A 286 -1.39 -18.89 -0.36
N ASP A 287 -1.81 -18.95 0.91
CA ASP A 287 -2.62 -20.05 1.45
C ASP A 287 -3.99 -20.13 0.77
N LEU A 288 -4.66 -19.00 0.53
CA LEU A 288 -5.94 -18.97 -0.19
C LEU A 288 -5.82 -19.40 -1.65
N ALA A 289 -4.78 -18.94 -2.35
CA ALA A 289 -4.51 -19.34 -3.73
C ALA A 289 -4.29 -20.85 -3.84
N LEU A 290 -3.52 -21.42 -2.91
CA LEU A 290 -3.30 -22.86 -2.83
C LEU A 290 -4.58 -23.61 -2.48
N ALA A 291 -5.33 -23.19 -1.46
CA ALA A 291 -6.60 -23.81 -1.05
C ALA A 291 -7.60 -23.83 -2.21
N ARG A 292 -7.72 -22.73 -2.95
CA ARG A 292 -8.58 -22.65 -4.15
C ARG A 292 -8.13 -23.61 -5.24
N SER A 293 -6.83 -23.70 -5.49
CA SER A 293 -6.29 -24.63 -6.49
C SER A 293 -6.54 -26.10 -6.11
N LEU A 294 -6.41 -26.44 -4.82
CA LEU A 294 -6.69 -27.77 -4.29
C LEU A 294 -8.19 -28.10 -4.36
N LEU A 295 -9.07 -27.17 -4.00
CA LEU A 295 -10.52 -27.36 -4.12
C LEU A 295 -10.98 -27.54 -5.58
N ALA A 296 -10.26 -26.96 -6.54
CA ALA A 296 -10.54 -27.12 -7.97
C ALA A 296 -9.95 -28.41 -8.56
N ALA A 297 -8.94 -29.01 -7.93
CA ALA A 297 -8.34 -30.26 -8.38
C ALA A 297 -9.29 -31.45 -8.17
N SER A 298 -9.22 -32.47 -9.01
CA SER A 298 -10.06 -33.67 -8.85
C SER A 298 -9.48 -34.69 -7.85
N GLN A 299 -8.16 -34.66 -7.63
CA GLN A 299 -7.43 -35.57 -6.76
C GLN A 299 -6.18 -34.88 -6.21
N TRP A 300 -5.91 -35.04 -4.91
CA TRP A 300 -4.68 -34.60 -4.25
C TRP A 300 -4.40 -35.48 -3.03
N CYS A 301 -3.14 -35.56 -2.59
CA CYS A 301 -2.73 -36.30 -1.40
C CYS A 301 -1.99 -35.38 -0.41
N TRP A 302 -2.13 -35.67 0.88
CA TRP A 302 -1.55 -34.90 1.99
C TRP A 302 -0.26 -35.49 2.56
N THR A 303 0.33 -36.48 1.87
CA THR A 303 1.46 -37.29 2.37
C THR A 303 2.62 -36.46 2.84
#